data_AF-A0A5E6NM82-F1
#
_entry.id   AF-A0A5E6NM82-F1
#
_cell.length_a   1.000
_cell.length_b   1.000
_cell.length_c   1.000
_cell.angle_alpha   90.00
_cell.angle_beta   90.00
_cell.angle_gamma   90.00
#
_symmetry.space_group_name_H-M   'P 1'
#
loop_
_entity.id
_entity.type
_entity.pdbx_description
1 polymer ?
#
loop_
_entity_poly.entity_id
_entity_poly.type
_entity_poly.pdbx_seq_one_letter_code
_entity_poly.pdbx_strand_id
1 'polypeptide(L)'
;MSKAALTKKPMNMPILSARAKQRFLFVKSPLKTPDYSLRTLQPLTPFDDDATELTFVQAQLSSGENFGDRRNTFNLGVGYRQLLEQGQSIAGINLFADYESKSKHKRGSVGLEYQRANFNLNVNKYFPLSDRR
;
A
#
# COMPACT_ATOMS: atom_id res chain seq x y z
N MET A 1 6.67 -8.11 -47.12
CA MET A 1 6.61 -8.66 -45.76
C MET A 1 6.02 -7.60 -44.84
N SER A 2 4.79 -7.80 -44.38
CA SER A 2 4.08 -6.84 -43.52
C SER A 2 4.61 -6.97 -42.09
N LYS A 3 5.11 -5.88 -41.51
CA LYS A 3 5.40 -5.81 -40.07
C LYS A 3 4.06 -5.95 -39.36
N ALA A 4 3.81 -7.11 -38.74
CA ALA A 4 2.74 -7.25 -37.77
C ALA A 4 3.03 -6.25 -36.65
N ALA A 5 2.32 -5.13 -36.66
CA ALA A 5 2.21 -4.28 -35.49
C ALA A 5 1.61 -5.18 -34.41
N LEU A 6 2.44 -5.57 -33.43
CA LEU A 6 1.94 -6.08 -32.16
C LEU A 6 1.06 -4.97 -31.59
N THR A 7 -0.22 -5.01 -31.90
CA THR A 7 -1.24 -4.34 -31.10
C THR A 7 -1.19 -5.04 -29.75
N LYS A 8 -0.30 -4.54 -28.88
CA LYS A 8 -0.30 -4.90 -27.47
C LYS A 8 -1.68 -4.54 -26.98
N LYS A 9 -2.54 -5.55 -26.87
CA LYS A 9 -3.89 -5.44 -26.30
C LYS A 9 -3.75 -4.56 -25.06
N PRO A 10 -4.50 -3.44 -24.95
CA PRO A 10 -4.38 -2.57 -23.80
C PRO A 10 -4.50 -3.47 -22.58
N MET A 11 -3.51 -3.37 -21.70
CA MET A 11 -3.52 -4.12 -20.48
C MET A 11 -4.81 -3.72 -19.80
N ASN A 12 -5.73 -4.68 -19.65
CA ASN A 12 -6.81 -4.54 -18.70
C ASN A 12 -6.11 -4.67 -17.34
N MET A 13 -5.35 -3.64 -16.95
CA MET A 13 -5.42 -3.12 -15.60
C MET A 13 -6.63 -2.20 -15.64
N PRO A 14 -7.87 -2.72 -15.55
CA PRO A 14 -8.83 -1.88 -14.90
C PRO A 14 -8.15 -1.51 -13.60
N ILE A 15 -8.34 -0.28 -13.19
CA ILE A 15 -8.31 0.04 -11.79
C ILE A 15 -9.47 -0.75 -11.14
N LEU A 16 -9.40 -2.09 -11.14
CA LEU A 16 -10.38 -3.00 -10.54
C LEU A 16 -10.18 -3.00 -9.02
N SER A 17 -9.81 -1.84 -8.48
CA SER A 17 -9.16 -1.73 -7.20
C SER A 17 -9.30 -0.38 -6.50
N ALA A 18 -9.77 0.68 -7.18
CA ALA A 18 -10.06 1.96 -6.50
C ALA A 18 -11.34 1.91 -5.66
N ARG A 19 -12.10 0.81 -5.67
CA ARG A 19 -13.11 0.60 -4.63
C ARG A 19 -12.43 0.50 -3.28
N ALA A 20 -13.12 0.98 -2.24
CA ALA A 20 -12.83 0.67 -0.86
C ALA A 20 -12.40 -0.80 -0.71
N LYS A 21 -11.13 -1.05 -0.34
CA LYS A 21 -10.61 -2.40 -0.11
C LYS A 21 -10.40 -2.61 1.36
N GLN A 22 -10.97 -3.70 1.87
CA GLN A 22 -10.69 -4.21 3.20
C GLN A 22 -9.95 -5.54 3.05
N ARG A 23 -8.87 -5.69 3.80
CA ARG A 23 -8.08 -6.91 3.85
C ARG A 23 -7.89 -7.30 5.30
N PHE A 24 -8.32 -8.50 5.62
CA PHE A 24 -8.01 -9.18 6.87
C PHE A 24 -6.91 -10.20 6.59
N LEU A 25 -5.87 -10.22 7.42
CA LEU A 25 -4.81 -11.21 7.37
C LEU A 25 -4.65 -11.82 8.75
N PHE A 26 -4.67 -13.14 8.80
CA PHE A 26 -4.47 -13.93 10.00
C PHE A 26 -3.33 -14.92 9.73
N VAL A 27 -2.30 -14.90 10.58
CA VAL A 27 -1.14 -15.79 10.45
C VAL A 27 -0.98 -16.55 11.76
N LYS A 28 -1.09 -17.88 11.68
CA LYS A 28 -0.91 -18.77 12.83
C LYS A 28 0.44 -19.48 12.73
N SER A 29 1.25 -19.35 13.77
CA SER A 29 2.47 -20.12 13.94
C SER A 29 2.27 -21.15 15.07
N PRO A 30 2.84 -22.37 14.97
CA PRO A 30 2.64 -23.41 15.98
C PRO A 30 3.28 -23.09 17.33
N LEU A 31 4.26 -22.17 17.36
CA LEU A 31 5.09 -21.86 18.53
C LEU A 31 4.82 -20.48 19.14
N LYS A 32 3.86 -19.71 18.61
CA LYS A 32 3.60 -18.31 19.03
C LYS A 32 2.10 -17.99 18.99
N THR A 33 1.69 -16.94 19.69
CA THR A 33 0.32 -16.44 19.54
C THR A 33 0.07 -15.97 18.09
N PRO A 34 -1.17 -16.07 17.57
CA PRO A 34 -1.45 -15.71 16.19
C PRO A 34 -1.32 -14.20 15.93
N ASP A 35 -0.74 -13.86 14.79
CA ASP A 35 -0.68 -12.48 14.31
C ASP A 35 -1.95 -12.16 13.52
N TYR A 36 -2.48 -10.95 13.74
CA TYR A 36 -3.63 -10.45 13.01
C TYR A 36 -3.40 -9.05 12.50
N SER A 37 -3.89 -8.77 11.29
CA SER A 37 -3.94 -7.42 10.75
C SER A 37 -5.21 -7.15 9.96
N LEU A 38 -5.69 -5.92 10.09
CA LEU A 38 -6.78 -5.35 9.34
C LEU A 38 -6.26 -4.13 8.60
N ARG A 39 -6.37 -4.14 7.29
CA ARG A 39 -5.98 -3.02 6.42
C ARG A 39 -7.18 -2.55 5.62
N THR A 40 -7.39 -1.24 5.58
CA THR A 40 -8.36 -0.59 4.73
C THR A 40 -7.67 0.40 3.81
N LEU A 41 -8.12 0.48 2.56
CA LEU A 41 -7.74 1.50 1.59
C LEU A 41 -9.02 2.12 1.04
N GLN A 42 -9.16 3.43 1.17
CA GLN A 42 -10.35 4.16 0.75
C GLN A 42 -9.94 5.24 -0.27
N PRO A 43 -10.57 5.28 -1.45
CA PRO A 43 -10.37 6.37 -2.39
C PRO A 43 -10.90 7.69 -1.81
N LEU A 44 -10.24 8.80 -2.12
CA LEU A 44 -10.71 10.15 -1.82
C LEU A 44 -11.19 10.88 -3.09
N THR A 45 -10.63 10.53 -4.25
CA THR A 45 -11.05 11.09 -5.53
C THR A 45 -12.25 10.33 -6.09
N PRO A 46 -13.22 11.03 -6.72
CA PRO A 46 -14.24 10.38 -7.53
C PRO A 46 -13.58 9.48 -8.57
N PHE A 47 -14.20 8.32 -8.81
CA PHE A 47 -13.69 7.32 -9.73
C PHE A 47 -14.72 7.13 -10.84
N ASP A 48 -14.32 7.40 -12.07
CA ASP A 48 -15.01 7.02 -13.29
C ASP A 48 -14.12 6.06 -14.11
N ASP A 49 -14.65 5.49 -15.19
CA ASP A 49 -13.94 4.51 -16.01
C ASP A 49 -12.71 5.11 -16.74
N ASP A 50 -12.63 6.44 -16.81
CA ASP A 50 -11.55 7.20 -17.46
C ASP A 50 -10.53 7.77 -16.45
N ALA A 51 -10.74 7.54 -15.14
CA ALA A 51 -9.89 8.08 -14.09
C ALA A 51 -8.48 7.52 -14.21
N THR A 52 -7.51 8.41 -14.49
CA THR A 52 -6.09 8.05 -14.56
C THR A 52 -5.37 8.29 -13.24
N GLU A 53 -6.05 8.85 -12.24
CA GLU A 53 -5.47 9.27 -10.98
C GLU A 53 -6.29 8.75 -9.79
N LEU A 54 -5.59 8.37 -8.73
CA LEU A 54 -6.20 7.87 -7.51
C LEU A 54 -5.48 8.46 -6.30
N THR A 55 -6.16 9.36 -5.61
CA THR A 55 -5.78 9.74 -4.25
C THR A 55 -6.53 8.86 -3.27
N PHE A 56 -5.84 8.30 -2.28
CA PHE A 56 -6.42 7.38 -1.31
C PHE A 56 -5.88 7.61 0.09
N VAL A 57 -6.69 7.24 1.08
CA VAL A 57 -6.26 7.04 2.46
C VAL A 57 -6.12 5.56 2.74
N GLN A 58 -5.19 5.22 3.62
CA GLN A 58 -4.97 3.85 4.04
C GLN A 58 -4.75 3.81 5.54
N ALA A 59 -5.46 2.90 6.21
CA ALA A 59 -5.26 2.63 7.62
C ALA A 59 -5.01 1.13 7.82
N GLN A 60 -4.12 0.78 8.74
CA GLN A 60 -3.83 -0.58 9.11
C GLN A 60 -3.69 -0.71 10.62
N LEU A 61 -4.44 -1.64 11.21
CA LEU A 61 -4.25 -2.12 12.57
C LEU A 61 -3.59 -3.49 12.50
N SER A 62 -2.55 -3.69 13.29
CA SER A 62 -1.88 -4.99 13.39
C SER A 62 -1.52 -5.29 14.83
N SER A 63 -1.62 -6.56 15.18
CA SER A 63 -1.14 -7.08 16.45
C SER A 63 -0.33 -8.34 16.17
N GLY A 64 0.85 -8.41 16.74
CA GLY A 64 1.68 -9.60 16.63
C GLY A 64 2.61 -9.76 17.82
N GLU A 65 3.13 -10.98 17.98
CA GLU A 65 4.04 -11.32 19.06
C GLU A 65 5.49 -11.34 18.57
N ASN A 66 6.31 -10.49 19.17
CA ASN A 66 7.75 -10.46 18.89
C ASN A 66 8.52 -10.67 20.18
N PHE A 67 9.32 -11.74 20.24
CA PHE A 67 10.12 -12.13 21.42
C PHE A 67 9.34 -12.17 22.75
N GLY A 68 8.13 -12.75 22.76
CA GLY A 68 7.28 -12.86 23.97
C GLY A 68 6.45 -11.61 24.28
N ASP A 69 6.67 -10.52 23.55
CA ASP A 69 5.95 -9.26 23.72
C ASP A 69 4.93 -9.04 22.61
N ARG A 70 3.65 -8.94 22.97
CA ARG A 70 2.61 -8.51 22.03
C ARG A 70 2.76 -7.03 21.72
N ARG A 71 2.85 -6.66 20.46
CA ARG A 71 2.87 -5.26 20.00
C ARG A 71 1.66 -4.97 19.15
N ASN A 72 1.05 -3.81 19.39
CA ASN A 72 -0.04 -3.27 18.59
C ASN A 72 0.49 -2.07 17.81
N THR A 73 0.35 -2.13 16.49
CA THR A 73 0.83 -1.10 15.57
C THR A 73 -0.35 -0.57 14.76
N PHE A 74 -0.48 0.75 14.75
CA PHE A 74 -1.41 1.47 13.90
C PHE A 74 -0.64 2.24 12.85
N ASN A 75 -0.96 2.04 11.58
CA ASN A 75 -0.34 2.74 10.47
C ASN A 75 -1.43 3.52 9.73
N LEU A 76 -1.23 4.82 9.54
CA LEU A 76 -2.14 5.69 8.82
C LEU A 76 -1.37 6.41 7.73
N GLY A 77 -1.91 6.45 6.51
CA GLY A 77 -1.25 7.14 5.43
C GLY A 77 -2.17 7.59 4.32
N VAL A 78 -1.58 8.38 3.44
CA VAL A 78 -2.16 8.88 2.21
C VAL A 78 -1.29 8.45 1.05
N GLY A 79 -1.89 8.23 -0.10
CA GLY A 79 -1.15 7.94 -1.31
C GLY A 79 -1.81 8.54 -2.53
N TYR A 80 -0.99 8.70 -3.55
CA TYR A 80 -1.39 9.14 -4.87
C TYR A 80 -0.81 8.18 -5.89
N ARG A 81 -1.65 7.72 -6.81
CA ARG A 81 -1.29 6.86 -7.92
C ARG A 81 -1.75 7.47 -9.22
N GLN A 82 -0.93 7.33 -10.25
CA GLN A 82 -1.26 7.70 -11.60
C GLN A 82 -1.05 6.50 -12.53
N LEU A 83 -2.00 6.31 -13.45
CA LEU A 83 -1.91 5.36 -14.53
C LEU A 83 -1.11 5.99 -15.67
N LEU A 84 -0.07 5.28 -16.09
CA LEU A 84 0.82 5.65 -17.16
C LEU A 84 0.68 4.67 -18.32
N GLU A 85 1.21 5.04 -19.48
CA GLU A 85 1.24 4.18 -20.68
C GLU A 85 -0.16 3.63 -21.05
N GLN A 86 -1.19 4.46 -20.99
CA GLN A 86 -2.59 4.06 -21.26
C GLN A 86 -3.06 2.92 -20.35
N GLY A 87 -2.66 2.97 -19.07
CA GLY A 87 -3.02 1.96 -18.06
C GLY A 87 -2.14 0.72 -18.04
N GLN A 88 -1.00 0.72 -18.73
CA GLN A 88 -0.05 -0.41 -18.67
C GLN A 88 0.87 -0.36 -17.45
N SER A 89 0.97 0.79 -16.79
CA SER A 89 1.76 0.94 -15.57
C SER A 89 1.11 1.91 -14.58
N ILE A 90 1.50 1.77 -13.31
CA ILE A 90 1.11 2.64 -12.21
C ILE A 90 2.38 3.22 -11.62
N ALA A 91 2.45 4.53 -11.49
CA ALA A 91 3.44 5.20 -10.64
C ALA A 91 2.72 5.84 -9.46
N GLY A 92 3.37 5.90 -8.30
CA GLY A 92 2.76 6.50 -7.13
C GLY A 92 3.73 6.92 -6.06
N ILE A 93 3.20 7.72 -5.14
CA ILE A 93 3.86 8.16 -3.92
C ILE A 93 2.93 7.86 -2.74
N ASN A 94 3.51 7.50 -1.61
CA ASN A 94 2.79 7.29 -0.38
C ASN A 94 3.51 7.95 0.81
N LEU A 95 2.72 8.38 1.79
CA LEU A 95 3.16 8.94 3.05
C LEU A 95 2.45 8.18 4.16
N PHE A 96 3.21 7.61 5.10
CA PHE A 96 2.66 6.92 6.25
C PHE A 96 3.20 7.47 7.56
N ALA A 97 2.35 7.42 8.58
CA ALA A 97 2.71 7.59 9.97
C ALA A 97 2.34 6.31 10.72
N ASP A 98 3.33 5.72 11.37
CA ASP A 98 3.22 4.51 12.16
C ASP A 98 3.29 4.87 13.65
N TYR A 99 2.33 4.36 14.42
CA TYR A 99 2.26 4.49 15.87
C TYR A 99 2.28 3.11 16.52
N GLU A 100 3.30 2.87 17.34
CA GLU A 100 3.41 1.67 18.16
C GLU A 100 3.00 1.98 19.61
N SER A 101 1.94 1.35 20.10
CA SER A 101 1.30 1.71 21.38
C SER A 101 2.19 1.45 22.60
N LYS A 102 3.05 0.42 22.57
CA LYS A 102 3.93 0.05 23.70
C LYS A 102 5.18 0.93 23.80
N SER A 103 5.82 1.26 22.68
CA SER A 103 7.13 1.92 22.69
C SER A 103 7.07 3.44 22.51
N LYS A 104 5.87 4.03 22.34
CA LYS A 104 5.64 5.47 22.02
C LYS A 104 6.43 5.98 20.79
N HIS A 105 7.10 5.11 20.05
CA HIS A 105 7.85 5.48 18.86
C HIS A 105 6.88 5.81 17.73
N LYS A 106 6.97 7.05 17.26
CA LYS A 106 6.32 7.50 16.05
C LYS A 106 7.33 7.38 14.92
N ARG A 107 6.93 6.78 13.81
CA ARG A 107 7.74 6.73 12.59
C ARG A 107 6.94 7.32 11.45
N GLY A 108 7.61 8.09 10.61
CA GLY A 108 7.10 8.52 9.33
C GLY A 108 7.74 7.69 8.24
N SER A 109 7.05 7.49 7.13
CA SER A 109 7.68 6.99 5.92
C SER A 109 7.17 7.71 4.69
N VAL A 110 8.07 7.79 3.70
CA VAL A 110 7.76 8.26 2.35
C VAL A 110 8.14 7.13 1.41
N GLY A 111 7.20 6.73 0.56
CA GLY A 111 7.39 5.66 -0.39
C GLY A 111 7.13 6.08 -1.82
N LEU A 112 7.89 5.51 -2.75
CA LEU A 112 7.65 5.57 -4.19
C LEU A 112 7.30 4.16 -4.68
N GLU A 113 6.31 4.07 -5.55
CA GLU A 113 5.90 2.82 -6.18
C GLU A 113 5.88 2.96 -7.70
N TYR A 114 6.31 1.90 -8.38
CA TYR A 114 6.15 1.74 -9.81
C TYR A 114 5.78 0.30 -10.12
N GLN A 115 4.64 0.08 -10.78
CA GLN A 115 4.07 -1.23 -11.05
C GLN A 115 3.73 -1.38 -12.52
N ARG A 116 4.01 -2.56 -13.06
CA ARG A 116 3.70 -3.01 -14.42
C ARG A 116 3.32 -4.49 -14.35
N ALA A 117 2.72 -5.06 -15.39
CA ALA A 117 2.30 -6.48 -15.40
C ALA A 117 3.34 -7.48 -14.86
N ASN A 118 4.62 -7.30 -15.24
CA ASN A 118 5.69 -8.25 -14.92
C ASN A 118 6.76 -7.64 -14.00
N PHE A 119 6.53 -6.44 -13.48
CA PHE A 119 7.54 -5.71 -12.71
C PHE A 119 6.90 -4.85 -11.63
N ASN A 120 7.42 -4.92 -10.42
CA ASN A 120 6.98 -4.08 -9.32
C ASN A 120 8.21 -3.58 -8.55
N LEU A 121 8.31 -2.27 -8.37
CA LEU A 121 9.34 -1.58 -7.62
C LEU A 121 8.69 -0.75 -6.53
N ASN A 122 9.16 -0.92 -5.29
CA ASN A 122 8.74 -0.10 -4.16
C ASN A 122 9.98 0.35 -3.40
N VAL A 123 10.10 1.64 -3.16
CA VAL A 123 11.19 2.23 -2.40
C VAL A 123 10.58 3.01 -1.25
N ASN A 124 10.84 2.61 0.00
CA ASN A 124 10.30 3.28 1.19
C ASN A 124 11.45 3.78 2.05
N LYS A 125 11.38 5.05 2.46
CA LYS A 125 12.32 5.66 3.39
C LYS A 125 11.61 5.98 4.70
N TYR A 126 12.19 5.52 5.80
CA TYR A 126 11.64 5.68 7.14
C TYR A 126 12.39 6.74 7.93
N PHE A 127 11.65 7.54 8.68
CA PHE A 127 12.18 8.60 9.53
C PHE A 127 11.62 8.44 10.94
N PRO A 128 12.45 8.51 11.99
CA PRO A 128 11.94 8.60 13.35
C PRO A 128 11.25 9.95 13.54
N LEU A 129 10.00 9.94 14.02
CA LEU A 129 9.24 11.13 14.43
C LEU A 129 9.22 11.29 15.96
N SER A 130 9.89 10.40 16.68
CA SER A 130 10.13 10.51 18.12
C SER A 130 11.46 11.20 18.34
N ASP A 131 11.43 12.33 19.02
CA ASP A 131 12.62 12.92 19.63
C ASP A 131 13.13 11.97 20.73
N ARG A 132 14.45 11.85 20.89
CA ARG A 132 15.02 11.29 22.12
C ARG A 132 14.82 12.35 23.20
N ARG A 133 13.90 12.12 24.13
CA ARG A 133 13.98 12.72 25.47
C ARG A 133 14.28 11.61 26.47
#